data_AF-A0A158QER8-F1
#
_entry.id   AF-A0A158QER8-F1
#
_cell.length_a   1.000
_cell.length_b   1.000
_cell.length_c   1.000
_cell.angle_alpha   90.00
_cell.angle_beta   90.00
_cell.angle_gamma   90.00
#
_symmetry.space_group_name_H-M   'P 1'
#
loop_
_entity.id
_entity.type
_entity.pdbx_description
1 polymer ?
#
loop_
_entity_poly.entity_id
_entity_poly.type
_entity_poly.pdbx_seq_one_letter_code
_entity_poly.pdbx_strand_id
1 'polypeptide(L)'
;MTQEEISVPRRPSQHSNVAQLLRCPIIKFIGHIMSYLTFILLIAVATFRLDKDDEEVENPDQWKVRAHQIWSYDFRSQFFGECKQVYHYGLRDYFRSYYNIMDWASVSLYLGAFALRIFVDLRVQATEKIFNYQLKYALTLLQNASSIMSDGRDIFDANMEADPQHNYVAYRNQLLSNHTAYWLRGCRLWWAPDDPEYISDCLFALANVLSFARVSYLMPAWELLGPLQISLARMINDIIRFMALFFLMLIAFVVGLTNLYWYFSRMIVSVDTKNVAPSTTYATVRYASTVPAFRR
;
A
#
# COMPACT_ATOMS: atom_id res chain seq x y z
N MET A 1 -46.53 54.76 27.06
CA MET A 1 -46.57 53.42 26.46
C MET A 1 -45.28 52.72 26.85
N THR A 2 -45.30 52.13 28.04
CA THR A 2 -44.20 51.42 28.68
C THR A 2 -44.10 50.02 28.08
N GLN A 3 -43.04 49.73 27.33
CA GLN A 3 -42.71 48.37 26.94
C GLN A 3 -41.86 47.76 28.06
N GLU A 4 -42.47 46.85 28.82
CA GLU A 4 -41.77 45.92 29.71
C GLU A 4 -40.90 45.01 28.85
N GLU A 5 -39.58 45.10 29.04
CA GLU A 5 -38.62 44.16 28.49
C GLU A 5 -38.72 42.86 29.29
N ILE A 6 -39.40 41.87 28.72
CA ILE A 6 -39.54 40.52 29.29
C ILE A 6 -38.15 39.89 29.32
N SER A 7 -37.50 39.93 30.49
CA SER A 7 -36.25 39.23 30.75
C SER A 7 -36.49 37.72 30.72
N VAL A 8 -36.20 37.09 29.58
CA VAL A 8 -36.18 35.63 29.45
C VAL A 8 -35.09 35.08 30.40
N PRO A 9 -35.42 34.21 31.37
CA PRO A 9 -34.41 33.63 32.24
C PRO A 9 -33.50 32.71 31.42
N ARG A 10 -32.20 33.04 31.34
CA ARG A 10 -31.19 32.08 30.85
C ARG A 10 -31.25 30.86 31.76
N ARG A 11 -31.69 29.72 31.22
CA ARG A 11 -31.60 28.43 31.92
C ARG A 11 -30.14 28.24 32.34
N PRO A 12 -29.82 28.03 33.63
CA PRO A 12 -28.50 27.56 34.01
C PRO A 12 -28.37 26.16 33.42
N SER A 13 -27.57 26.02 32.37
CA SER A 13 -27.15 24.72 31.88
C SER A 13 -26.44 24.04 33.04
N GLN A 14 -27.08 23.07 33.68
CA GLN A 14 -26.44 22.15 34.62
C GLN A 14 -25.40 21.36 33.82
N HIS A 15 -24.22 21.94 33.65
CA HIS A 15 -23.09 21.21 33.15
C HIS A 15 -22.65 20.29 34.28
N SER A 16 -22.65 18.99 34.00
CA SER A 16 -22.03 18.04 34.91
C SER A 16 -20.59 18.50 35.21
N ASN A 17 -20.12 18.28 36.43
CA ASN A 17 -18.73 18.59 36.80
C ASN A 17 -17.73 17.97 35.80
N VAL A 18 -18.10 16.84 35.19
CA VAL A 18 -17.39 16.17 34.10
C VAL A 18 -17.37 17.00 32.81
N ALA A 19 -18.48 17.61 32.39
CA ALA A 19 -18.52 18.46 31.20
C ALA A 19 -17.67 19.74 31.38
N GLN A 20 -17.57 20.25 32.60
CA GLN A 20 -16.70 21.39 32.92
C GLN A 20 -15.22 20.97 32.91
N LEU A 21 -14.91 19.77 33.40
CA LEU A 21 -13.58 19.17 33.36
C LEU A 21 -13.11 18.92 31.90
N LEU A 22 -13.97 18.37 31.03
CA LEU A 22 -13.68 18.12 29.61
C LEU A 22 -13.47 19.41 28.78
N ARG A 23 -13.88 20.58 29.29
CA ARG A 23 -13.62 21.87 28.63
C ARG A 23 -12.18 22.36 28.84
N CYS A 24 -11.47 21.82 29.81
CA CYS A 24 -10.08 22.17 30.10
C CYS A 24 -9.18 21.88 28.89
N PRO A 25 -8.34 22.85 28.44
CA PRO A 25 -7.44 22.66 27.30
C PRO A 25 -6.50 21.46 27.44
N ILE A 26 -5.99 21.21 28.64
CA ILE A 26 -5.07 20.09 28.93
C ILE A 26 -5.76 18.76 28.68
N ILE A 27 -7.04 18.62 29.07
CA ILE A 27 -7.78 17.37 28.92
C ILE A 27 -8.11 17.11 27.45
N LYS A 28 -8.41 18.15 26.68
CA LYS A 28 -8.56 18.03 25.22
C LYS A 28 -7.25 17.58 24.57
N PHE A 29 -6.14 18.18 24.97
CA PHE A 29 -4.81 17.82 24.47
C PHE A 29 -4.47 16.35 24.77
N ILE A 30 -4.61 15.91 26.03
CA ILE A 30 -4.39 14.51 26.42
C ILE A 30 -5.35 13.57 25.67
N GLY A 31 -6.61 13.97 25.49
CA GLY A 31 -7.59 13.20 24.72
C GLY A 31 -7.15 12.97 23.28
N HIS A 32 -6.67 14.02 22.60
CA HIS A 32 -6.11 13.90 21.25
C HIS A 32 -4.88 12.97 21.21
N ILE A 33 -3.98 13.10 22.19
CA ILE A 33 -2.79 12.23 22.31
C ILE A 33 -3.19 10.77 22.47
N MET A 34 -4.08 10.47 23.42
CA MET A 34 -4.45 9.10 23.74
C MET A 34 -5.20 8.43 22.57
N SER A 35 -6.06 9.19 21.87
CA SER A 35 -6.70 8.71 20.64
C SER A 35 -5.67 8.36 19.56
N TYR A 36 -4.68 9.24 19.37
CA TYR A 36 -3.64 9.04 18.37
C TYR A 36 -2.66 7.91 18.72
N LEU A 37 -2.27 7.75 19.98
CA LEU A 37 -1.46 6.62 20.44
C LEU A 37 -2.22 5.30 20.30
N THR A 38 -3.52 5.30 20.58
CA THR A 38 -4.38 4.11 20.37
C THR A 38 -4.45 3.76 18.89
N PHE A 39 -4.57 4.75 18.00
CA PHE A 39 -4.53 4.53 16.55
C PHE A 39 -3.21 3.91 16.09
N ILE A 40 -2.07 4.43 16.54
CA ILE A 40 -0.76 3.85 16.25
C ILE A 40 -0.68 2.40 16.77
N LEU A 41 -1.15 2.16 17.99
CA LEU A 41 -1.15 0.82 18.58
C LEU A 41 -2.00 -0.15 17.74
N LEU A 42 -3.16 0.28 17.24
CA LEU A 42 -4.01 -0.52 16.36
C LEU A 42 -3.31 -0.85 15.04
N ILE A 43 -2.60 0.11 14.43
CA ILE A 43 -1.79 -0.15 13.22
C ILE A 43 -0.69 -1.17 13.52
N ALA A 44 0.02 -1.00 14.64
CA ALA A 44 1.09 -1.90 15.03
C ALA A 44 0.57 -3.33 15.28
N VAL A 45 -0.52 -3.48 16.03
CA VAL A 45 -1.16 -4.78 16.29
C VAL A 45 -1.68 -5.40 14.99
N ALA A 46 -2.28 -4.63 14.09
CA ALA A 46 -2.72 -5.12 12.79
C ALA A 46 -1.57 -5.63 11.93
N THR A 47 -0.38 -5.02 12.06
CA THR A 47 0.83 -5.42 11.33
C THR A 47 1.47 -6.67 11.93
N PHE A 48 1.59 -6.76 13.26
CA PHE A 48 2.24 -7.89 13.94
C PHE A 48 1.38 -9.15 14.06
N ARG A 49 0.04 -9.05 13.94
CA ARG A 49 -0.84 -10.23 13.97
C ARG A 49 -0.91 -11.02 12.66
N LEU A 50 -0.12 -10.66 11.65
CA LEU A 50 -0.04 -11.41 10.40
C LEU A 50 0.86 -12.65 10.46
N ASP A 51 1.52 -12.92 11.61
CA ASP A 51 2.49 -14.01 11.77
C ASP A 51 1.99 -15.14 12.70
N LYS A 52 0.69 -15.18 13.01
CA LYS A 52 0.10 -16.31 13.73
C LYS A 52 -0.57 -17.24 12.73
N ASP A 53 0.21 -18.25 12.34
CA ASP A 53 -0.14 -19.48 11.63
C ASP A 53 -1.17 -20.34 12.40
N ASP A 54 -2.31 -19.77 12.80
CA ASP A 54 -3.43 -20.58 13.26
C ASP A 54 -4.33 -20.84 12.04
N GLU A 55 -4.44 -22.10 11.65
CA GLU A 55 -5.32 -22.70 10.64
C GLU A 55 -6.83 -22.45 10.90
N GLU A 56 -7.22 -21.28 11.40
CA GLU A 56 -8.60 -20.84 11.36
C GLU A 56 -8.86 -20.26 9.97
N VAL A 57 -9.69 -20.96 9.20
CA VAL A 57 -10.34 -20.50 7.96
C VAL A 57 -10.51 -18.98 7.99
N GLU A 58 -9.56 -18.27 7.36
CA GLU A 58 -9.54 -16.82 7.36
C GLU A 58 -10.78 -16.38 6.58
N ASN A 59 -11.81 -15.98 7.31
CA ASN A 59 -13.06 -15.54 6.72
C ASN A 59 -12.70 -14.39 5.76
N PRO A 60 -12.93 -14.50 4.44
CA PRO A 60 -12.33 -13.64 3.41
C PRO A 60 -12.70 -12.15 3.53
N ASP A 61 -13.60 -11.82 4.47
CA ASP A 61 -14.04 -10.48 4.79
C ASP A 61 -13.34 -9.86 6.02
N GLN A 62 -12.48 -10.58 6.75
CA GLN A 62 -11.82 -10.04 7.96
C GLN A 62 -10.94 -8.82 7.66
N TRP A 63 -10.20 -8.84 6.56
CA TRP A 63 -9.38 -7.69 6.16
C TRP A 63 -10.26 -6.47 5.81
N LYS A 64 -11.46 -6.68 5.24
CA LYS A 64 -12.43 -5.61 4.96
C LYS A 64 -12.95 -5.01 6.25
N VAL A 65 -13.24 -5.83 7.26
CA VAL A 65 -13.65 -5.37 8.59
C VAL A 65 -12.54 -4.57 9.26
N ARG A 66 -11.29 -5.04 9.21
CA ARG A 66 -10.13 -4.34 9.78
C ARG A 66 -9.82 -3.02 9.04
N ALA A 67 -9.85 -3.04 7.71
CA ALA A 67 -9.68 -1.85 6.88
C ALA A 67 -10.80 -0.83 7.12
N HIS A 68 -12.06 -1.29 7.24
CA HIS A 68 -13.19 -0.44 7.57
C HIS A 68 -13.11 0.11 9.00
N GLN A 69 -12.63 -0.68 9.98
CA GLN A 69 -12.38 -0.20 11.34
C GLN A 69 -11.33 0.92 11.34
N ILE A 70 -10.16 0.71 10.73
CA ILE A 70 -9.10 1.72 10.64
C ILE A 70 -9.58 2.98 9.89
N TRP A 71 -10.32 2.81 8.78
CA TRP A 71 -10.90 3.91 8.01
C TRP A 71 -11.98 4.68 8.78
N SER A 72 -12.79 3.98 9.57
CA SER A 72 -13.96 4.55 10.25
C SER A 72 -13.61 5.47 11.43
N TYR A 73 -12.54 5.14 12.17
CA TYR A 73 -12.20 5.82 13.42
C TYR A 73 -11.30 7.04 13.22
N ASP A 74 -10.24 6.94 12.40
CA ASP A 74 -9.22 7.98 12.34
C ASP A 74 -9.32 8.83 11.06
N PHE A 75 -9.52 8.20 9.90
CA PHE A 75 -9.53 8.92 8.61
C PHE A 75 -10.65 9.96 8.51
N ARG A 76 -11.87 9.64 8.98
CA ARG A 76 -12.98 10.60 8.97
C ARG A 76 -12.73 11.78 9.90
N SER A 77 -12.27 11.53 11.12
CA SER A 77 -11.96 12.60 12.07
C SER A 77 -10.88 13.54 11.51
N GLN A 78 -9.83 12.95 10.96
CA GLN A 78 -8.69 13.70 10.47
C GLN A 78 -8.96 14.43 9.16
N PHE A 79 -9.55 13.77 8.16
CA PHE A 79 -9.83 14.39 6.86
C PHE A 79 -10.72 15.63 7.02
N PHE A 80 -11.82 15.51 7.76
CA PHE A 80 -12.71 16.65 8.01
C PHE A 80 -12.04 17.73 8.88
N GLY A 81 -11.19 17.33 9.83
CA GLY A 81 -10.38 18.25 10.63
C GLY A 81 -9.44 19.09 9.76
N GLU A 82 -8.67 18.44 8.88
CA GLU A 82 -7.74 19.11 7.96
C GLU A 82 -8.48 20.00 6.95
N CYS A 83 -9.59 19.53 6.37
CA CYS A 83 -10.39 20.35 5.45
C CYS A 83 -10.88 21.64 6.13
N LYS A 84 -11.32 21.53 7.40
CA LYS A 84 -11.72 22.70 8.19
C LYS A 84 -10.54 23.63 8.48
N GLN A 85 -9.37 23.07 8.77
CA GLN A 85 -8.16 23.85 9.00
C GLN A 85 -7.72 24.62 7.76
N VAL A 86 -7.67 23.96 6.60
CA VAL A 86 -7.36 24.59 5.30
C VAL A 86 -8.36 25.69 4.97
N TYR A 87 -9.66 25.45 5.22
CA TYR A 87 -10.70 26.44 4.98
C TYR A 87 -10.55 27.71 5.84
N HIS A 88 -10.20 27.57 7.12
CA HIS A 88 -10.07 28.71 8.03
C HIS A 88 -8.78 29.51 7.85
N TYR A 89 -7.63 28.83 7.68
CA TYR A 89 -6.33 29.50 7.57
C TYR A 89 -6.01 29.96 6.15
N GLY A 90 -6.69 29.41 5.14
CA GLY A 90 -6.36 29.64 3.74
C GLY A 90 -5.20 28.76 3.26
N LEU A 91 -5.23 28.43 1.96
CA LEU A 91 -4.36 27.40 1.37
C LEU A 91 -2.86 27.78 1.41
N ARG A 92 -2.54 29.07 1.19
CA ARG A 92 -1.15 29.55 1.16
C ARG A 92 -0.47 29.51 2.52
N ASP A 93 -1.17 29.91 3.57
CA ASP A 93 -0.61 29.95 4.92
C ASP A 93 -0.58 28.55 5.55
N TYR A 94 -1.52 27.69 5.19
CA TYR A 94 -1.53 26.28 5.60
C TYR A 94 -0.25 25.54 5.16
N PHE A 95 0.12 25.62 3.88
CA PHE A 95 1.28 24.90 3.34
C PHE A 95 2.64 25.51 3.71
N ARG A 96 2.68 26.60 4.49
CA ARG A 96 3.93 27.16 4.98
C ARG A 96 4.54 26.33 6.12
N SER A 97 3.72 25.54 6.81
CA SER A 97 4.15 24.66 7.91
C SER A 97 4.49 23.26 7.38
N TYR A 98 5.70 22.78 7.68
CA TYR A 98 6.11 21.41 7.32
C TYR A 98 5.20 20.33 7.91
N TYR A 99 4.65 20.59 9.10
CA TYR A 99 3.74 19.69 9.79
C TYR A 99 2.41 19.58 9.05
N ASN A 100 1.81 20.71 8.65
CA ASN A 100 0.59 20.72 7.85
C ASN A 100 0.78 20.02 6.49
N ILE A 101 1.95 20.18 5.86
CA ILE A 101 2.29 19.44 4.63
C ILE A 101 2.33 17.93 4.91
N MET A 102 2.94 17.49 6.00
CA MET A 102 3.02 16.09 6.40
C MET A 102 1.63 15.49 6.67
N ASP A 103 0.74 16.24 7.33
CA ASP A 103 -0.65 15.81 7.59
C ASP A 103 -1.46 15.69 6.31
N TRP A 104 -1.35 16.68 5.42
CA TRP A 104 -2.00 16.62 4.12
C TRP A 104 -1.47 15.46 3.25
N ALA A 105 -0.14 15.26 3.25
CA ALA A 105 0.50 14.17 2.51
C ALA A 105 0.02 12.80 3.01
N SER A 106 0.05 12.56 4.32
CA SER A 106 -0.42 11.29 4.91
C SER A 106 -1.91 11.02 4.66
N VAL A 107 -2.77 12.03 4.79
CA VAL A 107 -4.20 11.90 4.46
C VAL A 107 -4.40 11.60 2.97
N SER A 108 -3.64 12.26 2.09
CA SER A 108 -3.71 12.01 0.64
C SER A 108 -3.25 10.60 0.25
N LEU A 109 -2.20 10.08 0.91
CA LEU A 109 -1.72 8.72 0.70
C LEU A 109 -2.73 7.67 1.15
N TYR A 110 -3.37 7.87 2.32
CA TYR A 110 -4.48 7.01 2.75
C TYR A 110 -5.64 7.05 1.76
N LEU A 111 -6.05 8.24 1.32
CA LEU A 111 -7.14 8.39 0.35
C LEU A 111 -6.82 7.69 -0.97
N GLY A 112 -5.59 7.85 -1.48
CA GLY A 112 -5.13 7.18 -2.69
C GLY A 112 -5.10 5.66 -2.56
N ALA A 113 -4.59 5.13 -1.44
CA ALA A 113 -4.57 3.70 -1.16
C ALA A 113 -5.99 3.12 -1.13
N PHE A 114 -6.93 3.77 -0.42
CA PHE A 114 -8.32 3.31 -0.36
C PHE A 114 -9.04 3.44 -1.71
N ALA A 115 -8.80 4.51 -2.47
CA ALA A 115 -9.38 4.68 -3.79
C ALA A 115 -8.96 3.55 -4.74
N LEU A 116 -7.68 3.16 -4.70
CA LEU A 116 -7.18 2.03 -5.49
C LEU A 116 -7.78 0.70 -5.05
N ARG A 117 -7.91 0.44 -3.74
CA ARG A 117 -8.57 -0.78 -3.25
C ARG A 117 -10.04 -0.86 -3.64
N ILE A 118 -10.77 0.25 -3.57
CA ILE A 118 -12.16 0.33 -4.05
C ILE A 118 -12.21 0.06 -5.56
N PHE A 119 -11.28 0.64 -6.33
CA PHE A 119 -11.20 0.39 -7.76
C PHE A 119 -10.96 -1.09 -8.08
N VAL A 120 -10.04 -1.74 -7.37
CA VAL A 120 -9.77 -3.18 -7.50
C VAL A 120 -11.01 -3.99 -7.16
N ASP A 121 -11.66 -3.73 -6.02
CA ASP A 121 -12.87 -4.44 -5.60
C ASP A 121 -14.01 -4.30 -6.62
N LEU A 122 -14.23 -3.10 -7.17
CA LEU A 122 -15.19 -2.88 -8.25
C LEU A 122 -14.86 -3.69 -9.51
N ARG A 123 -13.58 -3.78 -9.89
CA ARG A 123 -13.14 -4.56 -11.06
C ARG A 123 -13.28 -6.07 -10.82
N VAL A 124 -12.93 -6.55 -9.63
CA VAL A 124 -13.09 -7.94 -9.23
C VAL A 124 -14.57 -8.31 -9.26
N GLN A 125 -15.45 -7.54 -8.60
CA GLN A 125 -16.90 -7.79 -8.60
C GLN A 125 -17.53 -7.73 -9.99
N ALA A 126 -17.11 -6.78 -10.83
CA ALA A 126 -17.59 -6.70 -12.20
C ALA A 126 -17.20 -7.95 -13.01
N THR A 127 -15.97 -8.42 -12.83
CA THR A 127 -15.47 -9.60 -13.55
C THR A 127 -16.11 -10.88 -13.02
N GLU A 128 -16.28 -11.02 -11.71
CA GLU A 128 -16.98 -12.15 -11.10
C GLU A 128 -18.42 -12.27 -11.62
N LYS A 129 -19.14 -11.15 -11.77
CA LYS A 129 -20.50 -11.16 -12.35
C LYS A 129 -20.52 -11.65 -13.79
N ILE A 130 -19.55 -11.24 -14.61
CA ILE A 130 -19.43 -11.66 -16.01
C ILE A 130 -19.14 -13.16 -16.11
N PHE A 131 -18.24 -13.67 -15.26
CA PHE A 131 -17.75 -15.04 -15.32
C PHE A 131 -18.51 -16.02 -14.40
N ASN A 132 -19.55 -15.57 -13.69
CA ASN A 132 -20.25 -16.33 -12.66
C ASN A 132 -20.68 -17.74 -13.10
N TYR A 133 -21.26 -17.86 -14.31
CA TYR A 133 -21.68 -19.16 -14.84
C TYR A 133 -20.50 -20.11 -15.06
N GLN A 134 -19.42 -19.60 -15.66
CA GLN A 134 -18.21 -20.37 -15.92
C GLN A 134 -17.50 -20.77 -14.61
N LEU A 135 -17.55 -19.89 -13.60
CA LEU A 135 -17.00 -20.16 -12.27
C LEU A 135 -17.78 -21.25 -11.54
N LYS A 136 -19.11 -21.23 -11.60
CA LYS A 136 -19.96 -22.30 -11.04
C LYS A 136 -19.67 -23.64 -11.70
N TYR A 137 -19.52 -23.66 -13.03
CA TYR A 137 -19.16 -24.88 -13.75
C TYR A 137 -17.76 -25.38 -13.36
N ALA A 138 -16.75 -24.51 -13.30
CA ALA A 138 -15.42 -24.87 -12.82
C ALA A 138 -15.45 -25.46 -11.41
N LEU A 139 -16.28 -24.91 -10.52
CA LEU A 139 -16.44 -25.39 -9.15
C LEU A 139 -17.07 -26.79 -9.11
N THR A 140 -18.07 -27.07 -9.95
CA THR A 140 -18.63 -28.42 -10.06
C THR A 140 -17.61 -29.45 -10.56
N LEU A 141 -16.75 -29.08 -11.51
CA LEU A 141 -15.66 -29.94 -11.98
C LEU A 141 -14.64 -30.21 -10.87
N LEU A 142 -14.26 -29.19 -10.11
CA LEU A 142 -13.34 -29.34 -8.98
C LEU A 142 -13.93 -30.25 -7.89
N GLN A 143 -15.22 -30.11 -7.60
CA GLN A 143 -15.89 -30.93 -6.59
C GLN A 143 -16.04 -32.39 -7.03
N ASN A 144 -16.21 -32.64 -8.33
CA ASN A 144 -16.17 -33.99 -8.89
C ASN A 144 -14.75 -34.58 -8.86
N ALA A 145 -13.72 -33.78 -9.11
CA ALA A 145 -12.33 -34.24 -9.00
C ALA A 145 -11.93 -34.55 -7.55
N SER A 146 -12.38 -33.74 -6.58
CA SER A 146 -12.06 -33.96 -5.17
C SER A 146 -12.75 -35.19 -4.58
N SER A 147 -13.99 -35.50 -5.01
CA SER A 147 -14.66 -36.74 -4.60
C SER A 147 -13.93 -37.99 -5.12
N ILE A 148 -13.35 -37.94 -6.33
CA ILE A 148 -12.53 -39.03 -6.89
C ILE A 148 -11.23 -39.21 -6.09
N MET A 149 -10.58 -38.12 -5.66
CA MET A 149 -9.38 -38.19 -4.81
C MET A 149 -9.67 -38.79 -3.42
N SER A 150 -10.86 -38.56 -2.86
CA SER A 150 -11.28 -39.16 -1.58
C SER A 150 -11.51 -40.69 -1.68
N ASP A 151 -11.71 -41.22 -2.88
CA ASP A 151 -12.01 -42.63 -3.17
C ASP A 151 -10.73 -43.46 -3.45
N GLY A 152 -9.54 -42.88 -3.26
CA GLY A 152 -8.25 -43.59 -3.30
C GLY A 152 -7.79 -44.07 -4.67
N ARG A 153 -8.36 -43.57 -5.77
CA ARG A 153 -7.85 -43.83 -7.14
C ARG A 153 -6.67 -42.91 -7.47
N ASP A 154 -5.59 -43.50 -7.96
CA ASP A 154 -4.33 -42.82 -8.24
C ASP A 154 -4.50 -41.67 -9.26
N ILE A 155 -3.93 -40.51 -8.91
CA ILE A 155 -3.96 -39.24 -9.67
C ILE A 155 -3.43 -39.39 -11.11
N PHE A 156 -2.66 -40.45 -11.38
CA PHE A 156 -2.00 -40.67 -12.66
C PHE A 156 -2.95 -41.17 -13.76
N ASP A 157 -4.04 -41.87 -13.43
CA ASP A 157 -5.00 -42.41 -14.41
C ASP A 157 -6.04 -41.37 -14.88
N ALA A 158 -6.30 -40.32 -14.10
CA ALA A 158 -7.22 -39.23 -14.48
C ALA A 158 -6.64 -38.26 -15.53
N ASN A 159 -5.32 -38.31 -15.78
CA ASN A 159 -4.65 -37.45 -16.75
C ASN A 159 -4.75 -37.96 -18.19
N MET A 160 -5.42 -39.09 -18.42
CA MET A 160 -5.46 -39.75 -19.73
C MET A 160 -6.62 -39.29 -20.63
N GLU A 161 -7.60 -38.56 -20.10
CA GLU A 161 -8.64 -37.89 -20.90
C GLU A 161 -8.23 -36.43 -21.19
N ALA A 162 -7.63 -36.25 -22.37
CA ALA A 162 -7.16 -34.97 -22.92
C ALA A 162 -8.31 -34.02 -23.35
N ASP A 163 -9.51 -34.16 -22.80
CA ASP A 163 -10.66 -33.34 -23.15
C ASP A 163 -10.79 -32.17 -22.16
N PRO A 164 -10.67 -30.90 -22.61
CA PRO A 164 -10.71 -29.72 -21.74
C PRO A 164 -11.99 -29.60 -20.91
N GLN A 165 -13.06 -30.28 -21.33
CA GLN A 165 -14.37 -30.25 -20.70
C GLN A 165 -14.46 -31.08 -19.41
N HIS A 166 -13.60 -32.08 -19.24
CA HIS A 166 -13.66 -33.01 -18.10
C HIS A 166 -12.56 -32.77 -17.06
N ASN A 167 -11.45 -32.14 -17.45
CA ASN A 167 -10.33 -31.83 -16.56
C ASN A 167 -10.40 -30.37 -16.04
N TYR A 168 -10.56 -30.20 -14.72
CA TYR A 168 -10.60 -28.90 -14.06
C TYR A 168 -9.37 -28.01 -14.36
N VAL A 169 -8.17 -28.60 -14.38
CA VAL A 169 -6.92 -27.83 -14.58
C VAL A 169 -6.86 -27.27 -15.99
N ALA A 170 -7.23 -28.06 -17.00
CA ALA A 170 -7.29 -27.62 -18.39
C ALA A 170 -8.34 -26.53 -18.59
N TYR A 171 -9.55 -26.73 -18.06
CA TYR A 171 -10.64 -25.74 -18.11
C TYR A 171 -10.24 -24.41 -17.45
N ARG A 172 -9.64 -24.46 -16.25
CA ARG A 172 -9.14 -23.28 -15.54
C ARG A 172 -8.11 -22.52 -16.37
N ASN A 173 -7.12 -23.20 -16.93
CA ASN A 173 -6.08 -22.56 -17.73
C ASN A 173 -6.66 -21.87 -18.98
N GLN A 174 -7.68 -22.49 -19.61
CA GLN A 174 -8.40 -21.88 -20.72
C GLN A 174 -9.21 -20.64 -20.28
N LEU A 175 -9.89 -20.71 -19.12
CA LEU A 175 -10.64 -19.59 -18.56
C LEU A 175 -9.73 -18.38 -18.24
N LEU A 176 -8.58 -18.63 -17.62
CA LEU A 176 -7.60 -17.60 -17.20
C LEU A 176 -6.73 -17.05 -18.34
N SER A 177 -6.83 -17.63 -19.54
CA SER A 177 -6.15 -17.15 -20.75
C SER A 177 -6.73 -15.82 -21.24
N ASN A 178 -8.03 -15.59 -21.00
CA ASN A 178 -8.68 -14.35 -21.41
C ASN A 178 -8.14 -13.17 -20.58
N HIS A 179 -7.74 -12.08 -21.24
CA HIS A 179 -7.27 -10.86 -20.58
C HIS A 179 -8.30 -10.27 -19.61
N THR A 180 -9.60 -10.43 -19.89
CA THR A 180 -10.65 -9.95 -18.98
C THR A 180 -10.74 -10.77 -17.69
N ALA A 181 -10.25 -12.02 -17.67
CA ALA A 181 -10.21 -12.89 -16.50
C ALA A 181 -9.03 -12.60 -15.56
N TYR A 182 -8.22 -11.57 -15.84
CA TYR A 182 -7.09 -11.15 -14.99
C TYR A 182 -7.51 -10.98 -13.52
N TRP A 183 -8.62 -10.27 -13.28
CA TRP A 183 -9.11 -9.95 -11.94
C TRP A 183 -9.62 -11.15 -11.14
N LEU A 184 -9.72 -12.33 -11.75
CA LEU A 184 -10.07 -13.59 -11.05
C LEU A 184 -8.84 -14.31 -10.48
N ARG A 185 -7.62 -13.85 -10.81
CA ARG A 185 -6.39 -14.46 -10.29
C ARG A 185 -6.22 -14.07 -8.82
N GLY A 186 -6.59 -14.96 -7.90
CA GLY A 186 -6.43 -14.72 -6.46
C GLY A 186 -4.99 -14.79 -5.94
N CYS A 187 -4.10 -15.47 -6.65
CA CYS A 187 -2.71 -15.66 -6.20
C CYS A 187 -1.82 -14.48 -6.60
N ARG A 188 -1.26 -13.78 -5.60
CA ARG A 188 -0.37 -12.60 -5.75
C ARG A 188 0.84 -12.81 -6.66
N LEU A 189 1.29 -14.05 -6.86
CA LEU A 189 2.41 -14.42 -7.75
C LEU A 189 2.11 -14.22 -9.25
N TRP A 190 0.84 -14.19 -9.65
CA TRP A 190 0.41 -14.16 -11.05
C TRP A 190 -0.13 -12.79 -11.50
N TRP A 191 0.00 -11.78 -10.64
CA TRP A 191 -0.37 -10.41 -10.92
C TRP A 191 0.67 -9.73 -11.78
N ALA A 192 0.22 -8.78 -12.59
CA ALA A 192 1.08 -7.97 -13.40
C ALA A 192 1.89 -7.00 -12.51
N PRO A 193 3.12 -6.63 -12.90
CA PRO A 193 3.93 -5.70 -12.10
C PRO A 193 3.29 -4.32 -11.88
N ASP A 194 2.35 -3.94 -12.74
CA ASP A 194 1.59 -2.68 -12.73
C ASP A 194 0.21 -2.79 -12.05
N ASP A 195 -0.05 -3.87 -11.30
CA ASP A 195 -1.32 -4.05 -10.59
C ASP A 195 -1.58 -2.91 -9.57
N PRO A 196 -2.73 -2.22 -9.63
CA PRO A 196 -3.11 -1.19 -8.66
C PRO A 196 -3.12 -1.67 -7.20
N GLU A 197 -3.29 -2.97 -6.93
CA GLU A 197 -3.24 -3.50 -5.56
C GLU A 197 -1.86 -3.27 -4.92
N TYR A 198 -0.77 -3.48 -5.68
CA TYR A 198 0.60 -3.22 -5.19
C TYR A 198 0.83 -1.75 -4.89
N ILE A 199 0.34 -0.86 -5.76
CA ILE A 199 0.43 0.59 -5.54
C ILE A 199 -0.34 0.96 -4.27
N SER A 200 -1.51 0.36 -4.04
CA SER A 200 -2.31 0.59 -2.84
C SER A 200 -1.59 0.17 -1.56
N ASP A 201 -0.89 -0.97 -1.58
CA ASP A 201 -0.07 -1.47 -0.46
C ASP A 201 1.08 -0.51 -0.15
N CYS A 202 1.80 -0.05 -1.19
CA CYS A 202 2.89 0.91 -1.03
C CYS A 202 2.41 2.25 -0.46
N LEU A 203 1.32 2.80 -0.99
CA LEU A 203 0.74 4.05 -0.48
C LEU A 203 0.27 3.90 0.97
N PHE A 204 -0.34 2.77 1.31
CA PHE A 204 -0.78 2.48 2.68
C PHE A 204 0.39 2.34 3.65
N ALA A 205 1.48 1.67 3.23
CA ALA A 205 2.69 1.55 4.04
C ALA A 205 3.36 2.91 4.27
N LEU A 206 3.49 3.74 3.22
CA LEU A 206 4.02 5.09 3.35
C LEU A 206 3.14 5.97 4.24
N ALA A 207 1.82 5.86 4.11
CA ALA A 207 0.87 6.57 4.98
C ALA A 207 1.06 6.17 6.45
N ASN A 208 1.23 4.88 6.75
CA ASN A 208 1.51 4.41 8.10
C ASN A 208 2.82 4.98 8.65
N VAL A 209 3.90 5.02 7.85
CA VAL A 209 5.17 5.65 8.28
C VAL A 209 5.00 7.12 8.63
N LEU A 210 4.27 7.89 7.80
CA LEU A 210 3.98 9.28 8.10
C LEU A 210 3.06 9.42 9.32
N SER A 211 2.14 8.49 9.52
CA SER A 211 1.32 8.41 10.74
C SER A 211 2.16 8.22 11.98
N PHE A 212 3.27 7.48 11.95
CA PHE A 212 4.21 7.42 13.08
C PHE A 212 5.01 8.72 13.23
N ALA A 213 5.40 9.37 12.13
CA ALA A 213 6.19 10.61 12.16
C ALA A 213 5.47 11.77 12.88
N ARG A 214 4.14 11.77 12.91
CA ARG A 214 3.31 12.73 13.66
C ARG A 214 3.50 12.67 15.19
N VAL A 215 4.15 11.65 15.75
CA VAL A 215 4.53 11.62 17.18
C VAL A 215 5.42 12.83 17.50
N SER A 216 6.13 13.36 16.50
CA SER A 216 6.88 14.61 16.62
C SER A 216 6.06 15.83 17.04
N TYR A 217 4.73 15.83 16.90
CA TYR A 217 3.88 16.93 17.40
C TYR A 217 3.82 17.00 18.92
N LEU A 218 4.17 15.90 19.58
CA LEU A 218 4.16 15.80 21.04
C LEU A 218 5.48 16.25 21.64
N MET A 219 6.57 16.15 20.89
CA MET A 219 7.91 16.49 21.35
C MET A 219 8.04 17.94 21.90
N PRO A 220 7.38 18.99 21.36
CA PRO A 220 7.47 20.34 21.92
C PRO A 220 6.80 20.49 23.29
N ALA A 221 5.88 19.60 23.66
CA ALA A 221 5.20 19.63 24.95
C ALA A 221 6.07 19.07 26.09
N TRP A 222 7.16 18.38 25.78
CA TRP A 222 8.11 17.85 26.74
C TRP A 222 9.27 18.81 26.96
N GLU A 223 9.60 19.09 28.23
CA GLU A 223 10.65 20.05 28.61
C GLU A 223 12.03 19.70 28.04
N LEU A 224 12.35 18.41 27.94
CA LEU A 224 13.64 17.92 27.43
C LEU A 224 13.69 17.83 25.90
N LEU A 225 12.59 17.43 25.26
CA LEU A 225 12.56 17.12 23.82
C LEU A 225 12.27 18.36 22.96
N GLY A 226 11.59 19.38 23.50
CA GLY A 226 11.27 20.60 22.76
C GLY A 226 12.51 21.34 22.21
N PRO A 227 13.51 21.69 23.05
CA PRO A 227 14.73 22.33 22.58
C PRO A 227 15.51 21.49 21.56
N LEU A 228 15.51 20.17 21.74
CA LEU A 228 16.16 19.22 20.85
C LEU A 228 15.49 19.17 19.47
N GLN A 229 14.16 19.21 19.41
CA GLN A 229 13.44 19.24 18.15
C GLN A 229 13.68 20.53 17.37
N ILE A 230 13.79 21.67 18.06
CA ILE A 230 14.08 22.96 17.44
C ILE A 230 15.50 23.01 16.88
N SER A 231 16.48 22.41 17.56
CA SER A 231 17.85 22.29 17.02
C SER A 231 17.90 21.35 15.82
N LEU A 232 17.21 20.21 15.88
CA LEU A 232 17.09 19.25 14.78
C LEU A 232 16.45 19.91 13.55
N ALA A 233 15.36 20.65 13.71
CA ALA A 233 14.69 21.32 12.58
C ALA A 233 15.60 22.35 11.88
N ARG A 234 16.45 23.07 12.64
CA ARG A 234 17.44 24.00 12.06
C ARG A 234 18.54 23.25 11.31
N MET A 235 19.02 22.14 11.87
CA MET A 235 20.04 21.29 11.24
C MET A 235 19.53 20.65 9.95
N ILE A 236 18.26 20.23 9.88
CA ILE A 236 17.66 19.69 8.65
C ILE A 236 17.76 20.69 7.49
N ASN A 237 17.55 21.99 7.73
CA ASN A 237 17.67 22.99 6.68
C ASN A 237 19.10 23.08 6.12
N ASP A 238 20.11 22.90 6.96
CA ASP A 238 21.50 22.86 6.52
C ASP A 238 21.82 21.55 5.77
N ILE A 239 21.27 20.41 6.23
CA ILE A 239 21.38 19.12 5.51
C ILE A 239 20.75 19.21 4.13
N ILE A 240 19.57 19.82 3.98
CA ILE A 240 18.90 19.96 2.67
C ILE A 240 19.79 20.73 1.69
N ARG A 241 20.46 21.80 2.15
CA ARG A 241 21.40 22.57 1.33
C ARG A 241 22.59 21.72 0.89
N PHE A 242 23.14 20.91 1.80
CA PHE A 242 24.23 19.99 1.47
C PHE A 242 23.80 18.88 0.51
N MET A 243 22.61 18.30 0.72
CA MET A 243 22.04 17.27 -0.15
C MET A 243 21.83 17.77 -1.58
N ALA A 244 21.47 19.03 -1.78
CA ALA A 244 21.34 19.62 -3.11
C ALA A 244 22.68 19.60 -3.89
N LEU A 245 23.79 19.97 -3.23
CA LEU A 245 25.13 19.89 -3.81
C LEU A 245 25.57 18.44 -4.05
N PHE A 246 25.24 17.54 -3.11
CA PHE A 246 25.53 16.11 -3.25
C PHE A 246 24.80 15.49 -4.45
N PHE A 247 23.51 15.76 -4.64
CA PHE A 247 22.77 15.24 -5.79
C PHE A 247 23.26 15.81 -7.13
N LEU A 248 23.67 17.09 -7.17
CA LEU A 248 24.29 17.67 -8.37
C LEU A 248 25.56 16.90 -8.74
N MET A 249 26.44 16.66 -7.77
CA MET A 249 27.64 15.86 -7.98
C MET A 249 27.31 14.42 -8.39
N LEU A 250 26.34 13.78 -7.71
CA LEU A 250 25.91 12.42 -8.01
C LEU A 250 25.40 12.30 -9.45
N ILE A 251 24.60 13.25 -9.93
CA ILE A 251 24.10 13.26 -11.32
C ILE A 251 25.27 13.41 -12.29
N ALA A 252 26.25 14.28 -12.02
CA ALA A 252 27.44 14.43 -12.88
C ALA A 252 28.22 13.11 -12.98
N PHE A 253 28.41 12.40 -11.87
CA PHE A 253 29.03 11.07 -11.86
C PHE A 253 28.18 10.02 -12.57
N VAL A 254 26.86 9.98 -12.35
CA VAL A 254 25.96 9.05 -13.03
C VAL A 254 26.03 9.24 -14.54
N VAL A 255 25.98 10.49 -15.03
CA VAL A 255 26.11 10.77 -16.47
C VAL A 255 27.47 10.32 -17.01
N GLY A 256 28.56 10.60 -16.28
CA GLY A 256 29.91 10.16 -16.67
C GLY A 256 30.05 8.63 -16.72
N LEU A 257 29.55 7.93 -15.70
CA LEU A 257 29.60 6.47 -15.60
C LEU A 257 28.67 5.80 -16.61
N THR A 258 27.46 6.32 -16.80
CA THR A 258 26.55 5.83 -17.85
C THR A 258 27.20 5.99 -19.22
N ASN A 259 27.84 7.12 -19.52
CA ASN A 259 28.55 7.28 -20.80
C ASN A 259 29.72 6.30 -20.95
N LEU A 260 30.48 6.06 -19.88
CA LEU A 260 31.59 5.10 -19.88
C LEU A 260 31.12 3.65 -20.07
N TYR A 261 30.09 3.23 -19.34
CA TYR A 261 29.62 1.84 -19.30
C TYR A 261 28.53 1.52 -20.33
N TRP A 262 27.96 2.52 -21.01
CA TRP A 262 26.96 2.33 -22.07
C TRP A 262 27.45 1.35 -23.14
N TYR A 263 28.73 1.41 -23.47
CA TYR A 263 29.37 0.51 -24.43
C TYR A 263 29.25 -0.97 -24.02
N PHE A 264 29.52 -1.30 -22.76
CA PHE A 264 29.51 -2.68 -22.27
C PHE A 264 28.10 -3.23 -22.14
N SER A 265 27.10 -2.39 -21.89
CA SER A 265 25.70 -2.82 -21.81
C SER A 265 25.17 -3.41 -23.12
N ARG A 266 25.79 -3.10 -24.27
CA ARG A 266 25.42 -3.63 -25.59
C ARG A 266 26.24 -4.84 -26.04
N MET A 267 27.16 -5.33 -25.20
CA MET A 267 27.95 -6.52 -25.50
C MET A 267 27.08 -7.77 -25.25
N ILE A 268 26.75 -8.50 -26.31
CA ILE A 268 25.99 -9.74 -26.23
C ILE A 268 26.99 -10.89 -26.21
N VAL A 269 26.99 -11.67 -25.12
CA VAL A 269 27.80 -12.90 -25.03
C VAL A 269 27.01 -14.02 -25.68
N SER A 270 27.37 -14.42 -26.89
CA SER A 270 26.82 -15.60 -27.55
C SER A 270 27.71 -16.80 -27.29
N VAL A 271 27.18 -17.82 -26.60
CA VAL A 271 27.86 -19.12 -26.43
C VAL A 271 27.41 -20.03 -27.56
N ASP A 272 28.31 -20.38 -28.47
CA ASP A 272 28.01 -21.29 -29.57
C ASP A 272 28.14 -22.74 -29.08
N THR A 273 27.02 -23.42 -28.88
CA THR A 273 26.96 -24.82 -28.41
C THR A 273 26.89 -25.83 -29.55
N LYS A 274 26.96 -25.41 -30.82
CA LYS A 274 26.60 -26.28 -31.96
C LYS A 274 27.72 -27.15 -32.52
N ASN A 275 28.98 -26.95 -32.10
CA ASN A 275 30.13 -27.71 -32.61
C ASN A 275 30.84 -28.56 -31.54
N VAL A 276 30.07 -29.27 -30.70
CA VAL A 276 30.66 -30.24 -29.75
C VAL A 276 30.78 -31.59 -30.45
N ALA A 277 31.92 -31.82 -31.12
CA ALA A 277 32.35 -33.17 -31.47
C ALA A 277 32.67 -33.95 -30.18
N PRO A 278 32.42 -35.28 -30.12
CA PRO A 278 32.47 -36.07 -28.89
C PRO A 278 33.87 -36.22 -28.24
N SER A 279 34.90 -35.52 -28.71
CA SER A 279 36.27 -35.61 -28.21
C SER A 279 36.93 -34.26 -27.84
N THR A 280 36.19 -33.15 -27.79
CA THR A 280 36.76 -31.85 -27.36
C THR A 280 35.81 -31.08 -26.43
N THR A 281 36.15 -31.07 -25.15
CA THR A 281 35.43 -30.43 -24.06
C THR A 281 35.81 -28.95 -23.93
N TYR A 282 35.43 -28.09 -24.88
CA TYR A 282 35.48 -26.64 -24.68
C TYR A 282 34.41 -25.92 -25.49
N ALA A 283 33.53 -25.18 -24.81
CA ALA A 283 32.59 -24.27 -25.45
C ALA A 283 33.33 -22.96 -25.77
N THR A 284 33.40 -22.58 -27.04
CA THR A 284 34.01 -21.29 -27.43
C THR A 284 33.01 -20.17 -27.18
N VAL A 285 33.30 -19.30 -26.20
CA VAL A 285 32.52 -18.09 -25.93
C VAL A 285 32.88 -17.03 -26.97
N ARG A 286 31.93 -16.59 -27.79
CA ARG A 286 32.12 -15.50 -28.75
C ARG A 286 31.45 -14.24 -28.23
N TYR A 287 32.25 -13.19 -28.04
CA TYR A 287 31.75 -11.86 -27.69
C TYR A 287 31.29 -11.17 -28.97
N ALA A 288 29.98 -10.97 -29.14
CA ALA A 288 29.42 -10.24 -30.27
C ALA A 288 28.98 -8.86 -29.77
N SER A 289 29.74 -7.83 -30.14
CA SER A 289 29.30 -6.44 -29.95
C SER A 289 28.56 -5.98 -31.21
N THR A 290 27.44 -5.29 -31.03
CA THR A 290 26.72 -4.62 -32.13
C THR A 290 27.48 -3.40 -32.68
N VAL A 291 28.61 -3.03 -32.06
CA VAL A 291 29.44 -1.88 -32.44
C VAL A 291 30.53 -2.28 -33.45
N PRO A 292 30.70 -1.54 -34.57
CA PRO A 292 31.60 -1.91 -35.67
C PRO A 292 33.07 -2.14 -35.29
N ALA A 293 33.56 -1.50 -34.22
CA ALA A 293 34.96 -1.57 -33.82
C ALA A 293 35.43 -2.96 -33.32
N PHE A 294 34.49 -3.84 -32.96
CA PHE A 294 34.77 -5.17 -32.40
C PHE A 294 34.32 -6.30 -33.33
N ARG A 295 33.96 -5.97 -34.58
CA ARG A 295 33.61 -6.93 -35.62
C ARG A 295 34.89 -7.28 -36.40
N ARG A 296 35.79 -8.06 -35.79
CA ARG A 296 36.95 -8.68 -36.46
C ARG A 296 36.96 -10.17 -36.19
#